data_AF-A0A611ESW8-F1
#
_entry.id   AF-A0A611ESW8-F1
#
_cell.length_a   1.000
_cell.length_b   1.000
_cell.length_c   1.000
_cell.angle_alpha   90.00
_cell.angle_beta   90.00
_cell.angle_gamma   90.00
#
_symmetry.space_group_name_H-M   'P 1'
#
loop_
_entity.id
_entity.type
_entity.pdbx_description
1 polymer ?
#
loop_
_entity_poly.entity_id
_entity_poly.type
_entity_poly.pdbx_seq_one_letter_code
_entity_poly.pdbx_strand_id
1 'polypeptide(L)'
;CTASDADAALFPLNEPVLITNVQSAIAKAGKKGTLAASLQAIADQSKPVTVVVRVEDGTGDDEEAALAQTVSNIIGGTDENGKYTGIKALLTAQAVTGVKPRILGVPGLDTKEVAVALASAAIKLRAFAYLSAWGCKTISEAMEYRKNFSQRELMVIWPDFLAWDTVKNTTATAYATARALGLRAYIDQTVGWHKTLSNVGVQGVTGISASVFWDLQASGTDADLLNEAGVTTLVRKDGFRFWGNRTCSDDPLYLFENYTRTAQVLADTMAEAHMWAVDKPITATLIRDIVDGI
;
A
#
# COMPACT_ATOMS: atom_id res chain seq x y z
N CYS A 1 1.18 6.59 -8.79
CA CYS A 1 1.39 7.97 -8.27
C CYS A 1 1.49 8.92 -9.44
N THR A 2 1.27 10.22 -9.23
CA THR A 2 1.49 11.23 -10.26
C THR A 2 2.58 12.20 -9.85
N ALA A 3 3.26 12.77 -10.85
CA ALA A 3 4.21 13.88 -10.70
C ALA A 3 4.60 14.39 -12.10
N SER A 4 3.93 15.43 -12.57
CA SER A 4 4.21 16.06 -13.87
C SER A 4 5.61 16.67 -13.96
N ASP A 5 6.23 17.08 -12.85
CA ASP A 5 7.56 17.69 -12.80
C ASP A 5 8.68 16.74 -12.35
N ALA A 6 8.41 15.43 -12.28
CA ALA A 6 9.45 14.43 -12.02
C ALA A 6 10.37 14.25 -13.22
N ASP A 7 11.64 13.91 -12.95
CA ASP A 7 12.64 13.55 -13.95
C ASP A 7 12.12 12.36 -14.78
N ALA A 8 11.79 12.61 -16.05
CA ALA A 8 11.21 11.61 -16.93
C ALA A 8 12.16 10.44 -17.26
N ALA A 9 13.48 10.63 -17.12
CA ALA A 9 14.45 9.57 -17.32
C ALA A 9 14.51 8.63 -16.11
N LEU A 10 14.37 9.17 -14.89
CA LEU A 10 14.32 8.33 -13.69
C LEU A 10 12.92 7.77 -13.42
N PHE A 11 11.87 8.49 -13.78
CA PHE A 11 10.49 8.09 -13.59
C PHE A 11 9.74 8.13 -14.93
N PRO A 12 9.97 7.19 -15.85
CA PRO A 12 9.18 7.11 -17.08
C PRO A 12 7.70 6.86 -16.77
N LEU A 13 6.83 7.31 -17.68
CA LEU A 13 5.40 7.09 -17.55
C LEU A 13 5.05 5.62 -17.80
N ASN A 14 4.18 5.07 -16.95
CA ASN A 14 3.67 3.70 -17.04
C ASN A 14 4.76 2.61 -17.04
N GLU A 15 5.93 2.90 -16.45
CA GLU A 15 7.02 1.93 -16.31
C GLU A 15 7.36 1.71 -14.84
N PRO A 16 7.49 0.44 -14.41
CA PRO A 16 7.96 0.14 -13.07
C PRO A 16 9.45 0.41 -12.96
N VAL A 17 9.83 1.33 -12.07
CA VAL A 17 11.22 1.67 -11.77
C VAL A 17 11.59 1.20 -10.38
N LEU A 18 12.77 0.58 -10.28
CA LEU A 18 13.36 0.19 -9.01
C LEU A 18 14.09 1.36 -8.35
N ILE A 19 13.68 1.70 -7.13
CA ILE A 19 14.35 2.67 -6.28
C ILE A 19 15.00 1.93 -5.11
N THR A 20 16.32 1.91 -5.08
CA THR A 20 17.11 1.28 -4.01
C THR A 20 17.42 2.23 -2.86
N ASN A 21 17.37 3.54 -3.11
CA ASN A 21 17.51 4.58 -2.09
C ASN A 21 16.42 5.64 -2.26
N VAL A 22 15.38 5.51 -1.45
CA VAL A 22 14.20 6.38 -1.46
C VAL A 22 14.58 7.84 -1.25
N GLN A 23 15.51 8.14 -0.33
CA GLN A 23 15.90 9.52 -0.02
C GLN A 23 16.54 10.23 -1.20
N SER A 24 17.43 9.53 -1.94
CA SER A 24 18.07 10.12 -3.13
C SER A 24 17.08 10.32 -4.28
N ALA A 25 16.05 9.47 -4.38
CA ALA A 25 15.07 9.53 -5.44
C ALA A 25 14.08 10.71 -5.29
N ILE A 26 13.85 11.18 -4.07
CA ILE A 26 12.96 12.32 -3.77
C ILE A 26 13.42 13.59 -4.50
N ALA A 27 14.72 13.83 -4.61
CA ALA A 27 15.25 15.00 -5.31
C ALA A 27 14.84 15.06 -6.81
N LYS A 28 14.56 13.89 -7.40
CA LYS A 28 14.16 13.73 -8.81
C LYS A 28 12.67 13.43 -8.98
N ALA A 29 11.93 13.32 -7.87
CA ALA A 29 10.50 13.03 -7.86
C ALA A 29 9.62 14.26 -8.17
N GLY A 30 10.24 15.44 -8.32
CA GLY A 30 9.52 16.70 -8.49
C GLY A 30 8.93 17.22 -7.18
N LYS A 31 8.10 18.26 -7.28
CA LYS A 31 7.38 18.89 -6.17
C LYS A 31 5.86 18.84 -6.36
N LYS A 32 5.38 18.47 -7.55
CA LYS A 32 3.94 18.34 -7.86
C LYS A 32 3.47 16.90 -7.70
N GLY A 33 2.15 16.74 -7.61
CA GLY A 33 1.51 15.43 -7.48
C GLY A 33 1.76 14.76 -6.14
N THR A 34 1.68 13.43 -6.12
CA THR A 34 1.76 12.62 -4.89
C THR A 34 3.07 11.86 -4.72
N LEU A 35 3.92 11.78 -5.76
CA LEU A 35 5.13 10.96 -5.74
C LEU A 35 6.12 11.39 -4.65
N ALA A 36 6.53 12.66 -4.63
CA ALA A 36 7.56 13.14 -3.71
C ALA A 36 7.13 13.01 -2.24
N ALA A 37 5.89 13.39 -1.93
CA ALA A 37 5.31 13.24 -0.59
C ALA A 37 5.22 11.77 -0.16
N SER A 38 4.84 10.87 -1.07
CA SER A 38 4.77 9.43 -0.78
C SER A 38 6.14 8.83 -0.50
N LEU A 39 7.16 9.18 -1.30
CA LEU A 39 8.53 8.70 -1.11
C LEU A 39 9.12 9.24 0.20
N GLN A 40 8.94 10.54 0.51
CA GLN A 40 9.37 11.08 1.79
C GLN A 40 8.65 10.39 2.95
N ALA A 41 7.35 10.11 2.79
CA ALA A 41 6.58 9.46 3.83
C ALA A 41 7.09 8.04 4.17
N ILE A 42 7.54 7.30 3.15
CA ILE A 42 8.20 6.00 3.27
C ILE A 42 9.59 6.15 3.89
N ALA A 43 10.39 7.09 3.39
CA ALA A 43 11.76 7.34 3.85
C ALA A 43 11.86 7.71 5.33
N ASP A 44 10.86 8.41 5.87
CA ASP A 44 10.79 8.74 7.29
C ASP A 44 10.60 7.51 8.19
N GLN A 45 10.09 6.39 7.68
CA GLN A 45 9.91 5.15 8.45
C GLN A 45 11.08 4.18 8.24
N SER A 46 11.49 3.96 7.00
CA SER A 46 12.54 3.00 6.64
C SER A 46 13.16 3.31 5.28
N LYS A 47 14.19 2.53 4.90
CA LYS A 47 14.86 2.62 3.59
C LYS A 47 14.63 1.34 2.77
N PRO A 48 13.39 1.04 2.36
CA PRO A 48 13.11 -0.17 1.59
C PRO A 48 13.41 0.01 0.11
N VAL A 49 13.64 -1.10 -0.57
CA VAL A 49 13.60 -1.14 -2.04
C VAL A 49 12.15 -0.93 -2.46
N THR A 50 11.92 0.06 -3.34
CA THR A 50 10.58 0.49 -3.73
C THR A 50 10.43 0.41 -5.24
N VAL A 51 9.35 -0.21 -5.73
CA VAL A 51 8.97 -0.13 -7.14
C VAL A 51 7.98 1.01 -7.31
N VAL A 52 8.30 1.95 -8.18
CA VAL A 52 7.47 3.12 -8.46
C VAL A 52 6.94 3.04 -9.89
N VAL A 53 5.62 3.22 -10.04
CA VAL A 53 4.98 3.47 -11.34
C VAL A 53 4.38 4.87 -11.32
N ARG A 54 4.91 5.73 -12.19
CA ARG A 54 4.37 7.08 -12.42
C ARG A 54 3.33 7.02 -13.53
N VAL A 55 2.19 7.65 -13.31
CA VAL A 55 1.16 7.85 -14.34
C VAL A 55 0.97 9.33 -14.61
N GLU A 56 0.40 9.63 -15.77
CA GLU A 56 0.13 11.00 -16.19
C GLU A 56 -1.04 11.60 -15.40
N ASP A 57 -0.90 12.87 -15.04
CA ASP A 57 -1.99 13.67 -14.47
C ASP A 57 -3.09 13.84 -15.53
N GLY A 58 -4.35 13.69 -15.14
CA GLY A 58 -5.48 13.94 -16.05
C GLY A 58 -5.58 15.41 -16.45
N THR A 59 -6.01 15.66 -17.68
CA THR A 59 -6.24 16.99 -18.24
C THR A 59 -7.73 17.15 -18.49
N GLY A 60 -8.43 17.81 -17.58
CA GLY A 60 -9.86 18.10 -17.68
C GLY A 60 -10.13 19.60 -17.63
N ASP A 61 -11.33 20.00 -18.08
CA ASP A 61 -11.80 21.38 -17.99
C ASP A 61 -12.06 21.81 -16.53
N ASP A 62 -12.31 20.85 -15.63
CA ASP A 62 -12.45 21.03 -14.19
C ASP A 62 -11.64 19.99 -13.38
N GLU A 63 -11.49 20.24 -12.07
CA GLU A 63 -10.71 19.38 -11.17
C GLU A 63 -11.29 17.96 -11.06
N GLU A 64 -12.60 17.80 -11.23
CA GLU A 64 -13.29 16.51 -11.13
C GLU A 64 -13.04 15.64 -12.37
N ALA A 65 -13.12 16.21 -13.57
CA ALA A 65 -12.76 15.55 -14.82
C ALA A 65 -11.28 15.20 -14.87
N ALA A 66 -10.41 16.11 -14.39
CA ALA A 66 -8.98 15.84 -14.27
C ALA A 66 -8.70 14.67 -13.31
N LEU A 67 -9.41 14.61 -12.18
CA LEU A 67 -9.31 13.48 -11.24
C LEU A 67 -9.83 12.18 -11.87
N ALA A 68 -10.97 12.20 -12.55
CA ALA A 68 -11.55 11.02 -13.19
C ALA A 68 -10.62 10.41 -14.28
N GLN A 69 -9.98 11.28 -15.08
CA GLN A 69 -8.97 10.82 -16.03
C GLN A 69 -7.71 10.30 -15.32
N THR A 70 -7.29 10.94 -14.23
CA THR A 70 -6.18 10.46 -13.40
C THR A 70 -6.47 9.07 -12.84
N VAL A 71 -7.69 8.84 -12.32
CA VAL A 71 -8.16 7.53 -11.83
C VAL A 71 -8.07 6.48 -12.93
N SER A 72 -8.50 6.82 -14.14
CA SER A 72 -8.41 5.92 -15.30
C SER A 72 -6.96 5.56 -15.65
N ASN A 73 -6.07 6.55 -15.63
CA ASN A 73 -4.63 6.36 -15.84
C ASN A 73 -3.98 5.50 -14.74
N ILE A 74 -4.39 5.67 -13.48
CA ILE A 74 -3.91 4.88 -12.35
C ILE A 74 -4.35 3.42 -12.46
N ILE A 75 -5.64 3.17 -12.73
CA ILE A 75 -6.15 1.80 -12.92
C ILE A 75 -5.41 1.14 -14.07
N GLY A 76 -5.25 1.89 -15.16
CA GLY A 76 -4.49 1.50 -16.32
C GLY A 76 -5.12 0.35 -17.11
N GLY A 77 -4.39 -0.07 -18.13
CA GLY A 77 -4.86 -0.98 -19.14
C GLY A 77 -3.71 -1.73 -19.78
N THR A 78 -3.93 -2.09 -21.04
CA THR A 78 -2.90 -2.57 -21.94
C THR A 78 -2.86 -1.56 -23.07
N ASP A 79 -1.68 -1.04 -23.40
CA ASP A 79 -1.52 -0.15 -24.54
C ASP A 79 -1.52 -0.93 -25.87
N GLU A 80 -1.49 -0.20 -26.99
CA GLU A 80 -1.51 -0.79 -28.34
C GLU A 80 -0.29 -1.70 -28.61
N ASN A 81 0.79 -1.54 -27.84
CA ASN A 81 2.01 -2.34 -27.92
C ASN A 81 1.99 -3.55 -26.98
N GLY A 82 0.88 -3.79 -26.27
CA GLY A 82 0.74 -4.90 -25.32
C GLY A 82 1.36 -4.64 -23.95
N LYS A 83 1.85 -3.43 -23.67
CA LYS A 83 2.47 -3.07 -22.38
C LYS A 83 1.38 -2.72 -21.38
N TYR A 84 1.54 -3.22 -20.16
CA TYR A 84 0.65 -2.87 -19.07
C TYR A 84 0.95 -1.46 -18.54
N THR A 85 -0.11 -0.72 -18.26
CA THR A 85 -0.04 0.66 -17.72
C THR A 85 -0.66 0.74 -16.32
N GLY A 86 -0.37 1.82 -15.59
CA GLY A 86 -0.90 2.05 -14.24
C GLY A 86 -0.62 0.92 -13.25
N ILE A 87 -1.63 0.50 -12.49
CA ILE A 87 -1.54 -0.59 -11.50
C ILE A 87 -1.16 -1.92 -12.17
N LYS A 88 -1.63 -2.17 -13.40
CA LYS A 88 -1.30 -3.42 -14.12
C LYS A 88 0.19 -3.55 -14.41
N ALA A 89 0.92 -2.44 -14.55
CA ALA A 89 2.38 -2.44 -14.72
C ALA A 89 3.12 -3.06 -13.51
N LEU A 90 2.50 -3.08 -12.32
CA LEU A 90 3.09 -3.74 -11.15
C LEU A 90 3.14 -5.27 -11.31
N LEU A 91 2.29 -5.85 -12.16
CA LEU A 91 2.29 -7.29 -12.43
C LEU A 91 3.57 -7.73 -13.17
N THR A 92 4.13 -6.85 -13.99
CA THR A 92 5.37 -7.10 -14.75
C THR A 92 6.62 -6.58 -14.04
N ALA A 93 6.48 -5.97 -12.87
CA ALA A 93 7.60 -5.37 -12.13
C ALA A 93 8.74 -6.37 -11.87
N GLN A 94 8.45 -7.63 -11.55
CA GLN A 94 9.49 -8.63 -11.31
C GLN A 94 10.32 -8.92 -12.57
N ALA A 95 9.70 -8.94 -13.75
CA ALA A 95 10.40 -9.20 -15.01
C ALA A 95 11.26 -8.00 -15.43
N VAL A 96 10.80 -6.78 -15.16
CA VAL A 96 11.49 -5.54 -15.55
C VAL A 96 12.60 -5.16 -14.56
N THR A 97 12.31 -5.27 -13.27
CA THR A 97 13.18 -4.75 -12.18
C THR A 97 13.88 -5.84 -11.38
N GLY A 98 13.52 -7.10 -11.58
CA GLY A 98 13.97 -8.23 -10.74
C GLY A 98 13.26 -8.33 -9.39
N VAL A 99 12.43 -7.35 -9.01
CA VAL A 99 11.79 -7.29 -7.68
C VAL A 99 10.28 -7.37 -7.80
N LYS A 100 9.68 -8.29 -7.05
CA LYS A 100 8.23 -8.44 -6.94
C LYS A 100 7.69 -7.59 -5.78
N PRO A 101 6.83 -6.58 -6.03
CA PRO A 101 6.30 -5.74 -4.96
C PRO A 101 5.31 -6.52 -4.07
N ARG A 102 5.52 -6.47 -2.75
CA ARG A 102 4.70 -7.19 -1.74
C ARG A 102 3.84 -6.28 -0.87
N ILE A 103 4.10 -4.98 -0.91
CA ILE A 103 3.39 -3.95 -0.17
C ILE A 103 2.93 -2.94 -1.21
N LEU A 104 1.63 -2.71 -1.32
CA LEU A 104 1.01 -1.89 -2.37
C LEU A 104 0.20 -0.76 -1.75
N GLY A 105 0.16 0.37 -2.46
CA GLY A 105 -0.69 1.51 -2.10
C GLY A 105 -0.65 2.56 -3.19
N VAL A 106 -1.67 3.40 -3.23
CA VAL A 106 -1.73 4.57 -4.12
C VAL A 106 -2.01 5.82 -3.27
N PRO A 107 -1.03 6.31 -2.50
CA PRO A 107 -1.30 7.32 -1.50
C PRO A 107 -1.83 8.61 -2.11
N GLY A 108 -2.96 9.09 -1.59
CA GLY A 108 -3.58 10.34 -2.00
C GLY A 108 -4.31 10.30 -3.34
N LEU A 109 -4.43 9.12 -3.99
CA LEU A 109 -5.20 8.92 -5.22
C LEU A 109 -5.90 7.54 -5.23
N ASP A 110 -6.24 7.02 -4.06
CA ASP A 110 -6.88 5.72 -3.85
C ASP A 110 -8.40 5.82 -3.78
N THR A 111 -9.01 6.39 -4.82
CA THR A 111 -10.47 6.40 -4.98
C THR A 111 -11.03 4.97 -4.93
N LYS A 112 -12.35 4.83 -4.73
CA LYS A 112 -12.99 3.51 -4.65
C LYS A 112 -12.67 2.63 -5.87
N GLU A 113 -12.65 3.20 -7.07
CA GLU A 113 -12.35 2.50 -8.33
C GLU A 113 -10.89 2.02 -8.35
N VAL A 114 -9.96 2.88 -7.92
CA VAL A 114 -8.54 2.54 -7.77
C VAL A 114 -8.34 1.44 -6.72
N ALA A 115 -9.04 1.52 -5.60
CA ALA A 115 -8.98 0.54 -4.53
C ALA A 115 -9.44 -0.86 -5.00
N VAL A 116 -10.52 -0.94 -5.79
CA VAL A 116 -10.99 -2.20 -6.40
C VAL A 116 -9.97 -2.77 -7.38
N ALA A 117 -9.35 -1.92 -8.21
CA ALA A 117 -8.29 -2.35 -9.12
C ALA A 117 -7.04 -2.83 -8.35
N LEU A 118 -6.68 -2.14 -7.26
CA LEU A 118 -5.55 -2.49 -6.41
C LEU A 118 -5.79 -3.82 -5.70
N ALA A 119 -7.01 -4.12 -5.26
CA ALA A 119 -7.40 -5.41 -4.69
C ALA A 119 -7.09 -6.56 -5.64
N SER A 120 -7.51 -6.41 -6.90
CA SER A 120 -7.27 -7.42 -7.94
C SER A 120 -5.78 -7.63 -8.22
N ALA A 121 -4.98 -6.56 -8.19
CA ALA A 121 -3.53 -6.65 -8.35
C ALA A 121 -2.86 -7.28 -7.11
N ALA A 122 -3.32 -6.95 -5.91
CA ALA A 122 -2.79 -7.50 -4.65
C ALA A 122 -2.94 -9.01 -4.57
N ILE A 123 -4.10 -9.55 -4.97
CA ILE A 123 -4.35 -10.99 -5.06
C ILE A 123 -3.36 -11.65 -6.03
N LYS A 124 -3.25 -11.12 -7.26
CA LYS A 124 -2.35 -11.68 -8.30
C LYS A 124 -0.88 -11.66 -7.89
N LEU A 125 -0.47 -10.60 -7.22
CA LEU A 125 0.90 -10.43 -6.74
C LEU A 125 1.17 -11.15 -5.42
N ARG A 126 0.16 -11.71 -4.75
CA ARG A 126 0.27 -12.17 -3.35
C ARG A 126 0.91 -11.07 -2.49
N ALA A 127 0.37 -9.86 -2.63
CA ALA A 127 0.83 -8.67 -1.94
C ALA A 127 -0.26 -8.17 -0.97
N PHE A 128 0.11 -7.24 -0.09
CA PHE A 128 -0.81 -6.61 0.83
C PHE A 128 -0.96 -5.12 0.50
N ALA A 129 -2.19 -4.64 0.42
CA ALA A 129 -2.53 -3.28 0.00
C ALA A 129 -3.16 -2.47 1.14
N TYR A 130 -2.63 -1.26 1.35
CA TYR A 130 -3.22 -0.27 2.26
C TYR A 130 -4.02 0.75 1.48
N LEU A 131 -5.25 0.98 1.92
CA LEU A 131 -6.22 1.87 1.31
C LEU A 131 -6.66 2.94 2.31
N SER A 132 -6.89 4.15 1.85
CA SER A 132 -7.60 5.17 2.60
C SER A 132 -9.11 4.94 2.45
N ALA A 133 -9.89 5.28 3.47
CA ALA A 133 -11.34 5.44 3.28
C ALA A 133 -11.58 6.75 2.51
N TRP A 134 -11.38 6.69 1.20
CA TRP A 134 -11.32 7.86 0.32
C TRP A 134 -12.57 8.73 0.41
N GLY A 135 -12.36 10.02 0.67
CA GLY A 135 -13.44 11.01 0.73
C GLY A 135 -14.33 10.93 1.98
N CYS A 136 -14.09 9.98 2.89
CA CYS A 136 -14.86 9.85 4.13
C CYS A 136 -14.45 10.92 5.15
N LYS A 137 -15.43 11.66 5.66
CA LYS A 137 -15.27 12.68 6.70
C LYS A 137 -15.70 12.20 8.08
N THR A 138 -16.53 11.16 8.13
CA THR A 138 -17.08 10.64 9.38
C THR A 138 -16.76 9.16 9.58
N ILE A 139 -16.84 8.72 10.84
CA ILE A 139 -16.67 7.31 11.23
C ILE A 139 -17.70 6.42 10.51
N SER A 140 -18.96 6.86 10.46
CA SER A 140 -20.04 6.12 9.77
C SER A 140 -19.77 5.94 8.28
N GLU A 141 -19.28 6.97 7.59
CA GLU A 141 -18.89 6.87 6.19
C GLU A 141 -17.71 5.91 5.98
N ALA A 142 -16.71 5.95 6.86
CA ALA A 142 -15.56 5.04 6.76
C ALA A 142 -15.97 3.56 6.97
N MET A 143 -16.87 3.30 7.92
CA MET A 143 -17.44 1.96 8.14
C MET A 143 -18.25 1.48 6.94
N GLU A 144 -19.04 2.35 6.31
CA GLU A 144 -19.80 2.01 5.12
C GLU A 144 -18.88 1.80 3.90
N TYR A 145 -17.85 2.63 3.75
CA TYR A 145 -16.84 2.47 2.71
C TYR A 145 -16.17 1.10 2.79
N ARG A 146 -15.80 0.65 3.99
CA ARG A 146 -15.19 -0.66 4.22
C ARG A 146 -16.06 -1.83 3.76
N LYS A 147 -17.39 -1.73 3.81
CA LYS A 147 -18.30 -2.81 3.35
C LYS A 147 -18.22 -3.10 1.84
N ASN A 148 -17.62 -2.21 1.05
CA ASN A 148 -17.44 -2.43 -0.39
C ASN A 148 -16.38 -3.52 -0.72
N PHE A 149 -15.65 -4.03 0.28
CA PHE A 149 -14.53 -4.94 0.08
C PHE A 149 -14.70 -6.25 0.87
N SER A 150 -14.24 -7.35 0.29
CA SER A 150 -14.19 -8.69 0.92
C SER A 150 -12.80 -9.33 0.86
N GLN A 151 -11.81 -8.64 0.31
CA GLN A 151 -10.50 -9.18 0.03
C GLN A 151 -9.60 -9.15 1.28
N ARG A 152 -9.01 -10.29 1.63
CA ARG A 152 -8.10 -10.43 2.77
C ARG A 152 -6.76 -9.70 2.60
N GLU A 153 -6.42 -9.30 1.37
CA GLU A 153 -5.22 -8.55 0.99
C GLU A 153 -5.32 -7.05 1.25
N LEU A 154 -6.49 -6.55 1.63
CA LEU A 154 -6.74 -5.13 1.83
C LEU A 154 -6.82 -4.77 3.31
N MET A 155 -6.34 -3.58 3.64
CA MET A 155 -6.60 -2.91 4.90
C MET A 155 -7.03 -1.47 4.64
N VAL A 156 -8.23 -1.12 5.08
CA VAL A 156 -8.75 0.26 5.01
C VAL A 156 -8.28 1.03 6.25
N ILE A 157 -7.78 2.23 6.04
CA ILE A 157 -7.27 3.14 7.06
C ILE A 157 -8.09 4.43 7.04
N TRP A 158 -8.49 4.89 8.22
CA TRP A 158 -9.11 6.20 8.40
C TRP A 158 -8.88 6.72 9.82
N PRO A 159 -8.52 8.01 10.01
CA PRO A 159 -8.35 9.07 9.01
C PRO A 159 -6.89 9.15 8.51
N ASP A 160 -6.43 10.33 8.09
CA ASP A 160 -5.04 10.60 7.69
C ASP A 160 -4.23 11.24 8.82
N PHE A 161 -2.91 11.31 8.66
CA PHE A 161 -2.05 12.11 9.51
C PHE A 161 -1.94 13.56 9.00
N LEU A 162 -1.40 14.42 9.86
CA LEU A 162 -0.93 15.76 9.50
C LEU A 162 0.59 15.82 9.69
N ALA A 163 1.27 16.56 8.82
CA ALA A 163 2.69 16.84 8.93
C ALA A 163 3.02 18.24 8.39
N TRP A 164 4.17 18.78 8.77
CA TRP A 164 4.67 20.04 8.23
C TRP A 164 5.20 19.85 6.80
N ASP A 165 4.60 20.53 5.84
CA ASP A 165 5.06 20.60 4.46
C ASP A 165 6.08 21.75 4.33
N THR A 166 7.34 21.40 4.08
CA THR A 166 8.45 22.36 3.93
C THR A 166 8.43 23.12 2.59
N VAL A 167 7.68 22.64 1.60
CA VAL A 167 7.50 23.32 0.30
C VAL A 167 6.43 24.39 0.43
N LYS A 168 5.30 24.04 1.07
CA LYS A 168 4.16 24.97 1.28
C LYS A 168 4.28 25.80 2.56
N ASN A 169 5.23 25.48 3.44
CA ASN A 169 5.39 26.08 4.76
C ASN A 169 4.09 26.09 5.58
N THR A 170 3.37 24.98 5.56
CA THR A 170 2.12 24.82 6.31
C THR A 170 1.93 23.37 6.73
N THR A 171 1.06 23.14 7.71
CA THR A 171 0.59 21.79 8.02
C THR A 171 -0.27 21.29 6.87
N ALA A 172 0.09 20.15 6.30
CA ALA A 172 -0.63 19.50 5.23
C ALA A 172 -0.98 18.04 5.59
N THR A 173 -1.89 17.45 4.82
CA THR A 173 -2.23 16.04 4.94
C THR A 173 -1.01 15.18 4.64
N ALA A 174 -0.67 14.30 5.58
CA ALA A 174 0.30 13.23 5.40
C ALA A 174 -0.47 11.92 5.26
N TYR A 175 -0.55 11.40 4.03
CA TYR A 175 -1.35 10.22 3.73
C TYR A 175 -0.97 9.03 4.61
N ALA A 176 -1.94 8.53 5.38
CA ALA A 176 -1.72 7.41 6.29
C ALA A 176 -1.35 6.14 5.53
N THR A 177 -1.84 5.97 4.30
CA THR A 177 -1.44 4.88 3.42
C THR A 177 0.06 4.92 3.10
N ALA A 178 0.64 6.08 2.75
CA ALA A 178 2.08 6.18 2.50
C ALA A 178 2.92 5.85 3.75
N ARG A 179 2.46 6.31 4.91
CA ARG A 179 3.08 5.99 6.21
C ARG A 179 2.99 4.50 6.51
N ALA A 180 1.86 3.87 6.21
CA ALA A 180 1.65 2.43 6.36
C ALA A 180 2.60 1.63 5.46
N LEU A 181 2.82 2.04 4.20
CA LEU A 181 3.79 1.39 3.29
C LEU A 181 5.20 1.35 3.90
N GLY A 182 5.69 2.51 4.36
CA GLY A 182 7.03 2.63 4.94
C GLY A 182 7.16 1.90 6.27
N LEU A 183 6.12 1.96 7.11
CA LEU A 183 6.13 1.31 8.41
C LEU A 183 6.01 -0.22 8.29
N ARG A 184 5.22 -0.70 7.32
CA ARG A 184 5.15 -2.13 7.02
C ARG A 184 6.52 -2.68 6.63
N ALA A 185 7.21 -1.96 5.75
CA ALA A 185 8.56 -2.34 5.33
C ALA A 185 9.57 -2.27 6.49
N TYR A 186 9.45 -1.28 7.38
CA TYR A 186 10.24 -1.21 8.61
C TYR A 186 10.04 -2.46 9.49
N ILE A 187 8.77 -2.80 9.79
CA ILE A 187 8.46 -3.95 10.64
C ILE A 187 8.98 -5.24 10.01
N ASP A 188 8.84 -5.41 8.70
CA ASP A 188 9.34 -6.60 7.99
C ASP A 188 10.86 -6.77 8.15
N GLN A 189 11.62 -5.67 8.15
CA GLN A 189 13.07 -5.68 8.29
C GLN A 189 13.53 -5.89 9.74
N THR A 190 12.81 -5.35 10.72
CA THR A 190 13.27 -5.34 12.12
C THR A 190 12.66 -6.44 12.98
N VAL A 191 11.43 -6.87 12.69
CA VAL A 191 10.69 -7.88 13.48
C VAL A 191 10.29 -9.06 12.61
N GLY A 192 9.77 -8.79 11.41
CA GLY A 192 9.32 -9.79 10.46
C GLY A 192 7.85 -9.62 10.06
N TRP A 193 7.44 -10.37 9.03
CA TRP A 193 6.12 -10.28 8.39
C TRP A 193 4.95 -10.67 9.32
N HIS A 194 5.23 -11.36 10.41
CA HIS A 194 4.23 -11.85 11.37
C HIS A 194 3.74 -10.76 12.34
N LYS A 195 4.49 -9.68 12.52
CA LYS A 195 4.08 -8.54 13.35
C LYS A 195 3.17 -7.62 12.55
N THR A 196 2.00 -7.28 13.09
CA THR A 196 1.03 -6.36 12.46
C THR A 196 1.44 -4.89 12.61
N LEU A 197 0.88 -4.04 11.75
CA LEU A 197 1.04 -2.58 11.76
C LEU A 197 0.57 -1.93 13.08
N SER A 198 -0.41 -2.57 13.73
CA SER A 198 -1.02 -2.07 14.96
C SER A 198 -0.01 -1.82 16.09
N ASN A 199 -0.20 -0.70 16.78
CA ASN A 199 0.54 -0.24 17.95
C ASN A 199 2.03 0.04 17.69
N VAL A 200 2.44 0.26 16.43
CA VAL A 200 3.80 0.69 16.10
C VAL A 200 3.83 2.21 15.95
N GLY A 201 4.88 2.85 16.48
CA GLY A 201 5.06 4.30 16.43
C GLY A 201 5.29 4.79 15.01
N VAL A 202 4.60 5.87 14.63
CA VAL A 202 4.69 6.51 13.32
C VAL A 202 5.58 7.74 13.40
N GLN A 203 6.59 7.81 12.54
CA GLN A 203 7.52 8.94 12.44
C GLN A 203 7.01 10.00 11.45
N GLY A 204 7.52 11.24 11.57
CA GLY A 204 7.28 12.29 10.57
C GLY A 204 5.86 12.87 10.55
N VAL A 205 5.10 12.74 11.65
CA VAL A 205 3.72 13.23 11.77
C VAL A 205 3.55 14.11 13.00
N THR A 206 2.69 15.12 12.91
CA THR A 206 2.43 16.13 13.94
C THR A 206 0.99 16.10 14.45
N GLY A 207 0.07 15.43 13.75
CA GLY A 207 -1.34 15.37 14.09
C GLY A 207 -2.10 14.28 13.35
N ILE A 208 -3.40 14.22 13.61
CA ILE A 208 -4.39 13.36 12.94
C ILE A 208 -5.40 14.30 12.28
N SER A 209 -5.84 13.99 11.05
CA SER A 209 -6.68 14.88 10.24
C SER A 209 -8.14 14.93 10.68
N ALA A 210 -8.63 13.90 11.38
CA ALA A 210 -9.94 13.87 12.00
C ALA A 210 -9.85 13.43 13.46
N SER A 211 -10.77 13.92 14.28
CA SER A 211 -10.88 13.50 15.67
C SER A 211 -11.41 12.08 15.75
N VAL A 212 -10.68 11.21 16.44
CA VAL A 212 -11.10 9.85 16.79
C VAL A 212 -10.99 9.74 18.30
N PHE A 213 -12.13 9.58 18.99
CA PHE A 213 -12.10 9.33 20.42
C PHE A 213 -11.52 7.95 20.69
N TRP A 214 -10.49 7.91 21.53
CA TRP A 214 -9.85 6.70 21.98
C TRP A 214 -9.47 6.87 23.45
N ASP A 215 -9.78 5.86 24.25
CA ASP A 215 -9.38 5.75 25.64
C ASP A 215 -8.97 4.31 25.92
N LEU A 216 -8.05 4.10 26.87
CA LEU A 216 -7.54 2.76 27.17
C LEU A 216 -8.52 1.93 28.01
N GLN A 217 -9.34 2.57 28.83
CA GLN A 217 -10.19 1.93 29.82
C GLN A 217 -11.67 1.93 29.42
N ALA A 218 -12.10 2.94 28.66
CA ALA A 218 -13.45 3.00 28.13
C ALA A 218 -13.63 2.01 26.99
N SER A 219 -14.78 1.35 26.97
CA SER A 219 -15.25 0.55 25.83
C SER A 219 -16.20 1.37 24.96
N GLY A 220 -16.33 0.98 23.69
CA GLY A 220 -17.25 1.64 22.76
C GLY A 220 -16.75 3.00 22.30
N THR A 221 -15.43 3.17 22.25
CA THR A 221 -14.79 4.37 21.69
C THR A 221 -14.94 4.40 20.17
N ASP A 222 -14.73 5.56 19.54
CA ASP A 222 -14.75 5.67 18.07
C ASP A 222 -13.74 4.71 17.43
N ALA A 223 -12.58 4.56 18.07
CA ALA A 223 -11.55 3.63 17.65
C ALA A 223 -11.97 2.16 17.78
N ASP A 224 -12.76 1.80 18.79
CA ASP A 224 -13.31 0.45 18.92
C ASP A 224 -14.33 0.18 17.81
N LEU A 225 -15.25 1.12 17.56
CA LEU A 225 -16.26 1.03 16.52
C LEU A 225 -15.64 0.84 15.13
N LEU A 226 -14.63 1.65 14.79
CA LEU A 226 -13.88 1.52 13.53
C LEU A 226 -13.20 0.16 13.43
N ASN A 227 -12.53 -0.28 14.50
CA ASN A 227 -11.86 -1.57 14.51
C ASN A 227 -12.85 -2.73 14.36
N GLU A 228 -13.98 -2.71 15.07
CA GLU A 228 -15.08 -3.67 14.92
C GLU A 228 -15.62 -3.74 13.50
N ALA A 229 -15.72 -2.61 12.81
CA ALA A 229 -16.07 -2.55 11.39
C ALA A 229 -14.95 -2.98 10.43
N GLY A 230 -13.74 -3.29 10.92
CA GLY A 230 -12.60 -3.66 10.08
C GLY A 230 -11.90 -2.49 9.42
N VAL A 231 -11.99 -1.29 10.01
CA VAL A 231 -11.24 -0.08 9.63
C VAL A 231 -10.13 0.16 10.64
N THR A 232 -8.89 0.25 10.16
CA THR A 232 -7.75 0.61 11.01
C THR A 232 -7.74 2.11 11.22
N THR A 233 -7.63 2.55 12.48
CA THR A 233 -7.61 3.97 12.82
C THR A 233 -6.27 4.44 13.35
N LEU A 234 -6.20 5.71 13.75
CA LEU A 234 -5.01 6.37 14.24
C LEU A 234 -5.26 6.84 15.67
N VAL A 235 -4.32 6.58 16.58
CA VAL A 235 -4.41 7.02 17.98
C VAL A 235 -3.15 7.77 18.39
N ARG A 236 -3.29 8.58 19.44
CA ARG A 236 -2.17 9.30 20.06
C ARG A 236 -1.98 8.84 21.50
N LYS A 237 -0.99 7.97 21.69
CA LYS A 237 -0.49 7.55 23.00
C LYS A 237 1.00 7.22 22.89
N ASP A 238 1.81 7.93 23.67
CA ASP A 238 3.27 7.84 23.60
C ASP A 238 3.79 8.00 22.16
N GLY A 239 3.21 8.98 21.46
CA GLY A 239 3.37 9.20 20.02
C GLY A 239 2.12 8.84 19.21
N PHE A 240 2.24 8.96 17.89
CA PHE A 240 1.20 8.58 16.93
C PHE A 240 1.35 7.11 16.54
N ARG A 241 0.24 6.38 16.44
CA ARG A 241 0.24 4.94 16.17
C ARG A 241 -0.94 4.55 15.28
N PHE A 242 -0.72 3.54 14.44
CA PHE A 242 -1.84 2.80 13.85
C PHE A 242 -2.52 1.96 14.94
N TRP A 243 -3.84 1.94 14.92
CA TRP A 243 -4.68 1.23 15.87
C TRP A 243 -5.69 0.37 15.11
N GLY A 244 -5.30 -0.87 14.91
CA GLY A 244 -6.04 -1.83 14.12
C GLY A 244 -5.14 -2.73 13.29
N ASN A 245 -5.57 -3.96 13.12
CA ASN A 245 -4.86 -4.99 12.37
C ASN A 245 -5.80 -5.89 11.58
N ARG A 246 -7.07 -5.50 11.42
CA ARG A 246 -8.06 -6.27 10.67
C ARG A 246 -7.96 -5.97 9.18
N THR A 247 -8.19 -7.00 8.37
CA THR A 247 -8.20 -6.94 6.91
C THR A 247 -9.62 -6.72 6.39
N CYS A 248 -9.76 -6.68 5.06
CA CYS A 248 -11.06 -6.65 4.42
C CYS A 248 -11.74 -8.03 4.25
N SER A 249 -11.14 -9.10 4.78
CA SER A 249 -11.60 -10.49 4.60
C SER A 249 -13.04 -10.71 5.02
N ASP A 250 -13.78 -11.47 4.22
CA ASP A 250 -15.06 -12.10 4.58
C ASP A 250 -14.88 -13.46 5.29
N ASP A 251 -13.71 -14.09 5.15
CA ASP A 251 -13.31 -15.27 5.89
C ASP A 251 -12.70 -14.89 7.25
N PRO A 252 -13.31 -15.32 8.39
CA PRO A 252 -12.79 -15.07 9.73
C PRO A 252 -11.37 -15.60 9.98
N LEU A 253 -10.93 -16.64 9.25
CA LEU A 253 -9.57 -17.19 9.39
C LEU A 253 -8.49 -16.19 8.95
N TYR A 254 -8.85 -15.26 8.06
CA TYR A 254 -7.93 -14.25 7.53
C TYR A 254 -8.29 -12.83 7.98
N LEU A 255 -8.99 -12.74 9.11
CA LEU A 255 -9.39 -11.47 9.70
C LEU A 255 -8.22 -10.55 10.01
N PHE A 256 -7.04 -11.07 10.35
CA PHE A 256 -5.88 -10.27 10.74
C PHE A 256 -4.79 -10.22 9.67
N GLU A 257 -4.14 -9.06 9.56
CA GLU A 257 -3.06 -8.77 8.60
C GLU A 257 -1.97 -9.84 8.58
N ASN A 258 -1.52 -10.28 9.76
CA ASN A 258 -0.46 -11.28 9.89
C ASN A 258 -0.85 -12.64 9.31
N TYR A 259 -2.13 -13.02 9.34
CA TYR A 259 -2.58 -14.28 8.73
C TYR A 259 -2.51 -14.23 7.20
N THR A 260 -2.96 -13.12 6.60
CA THR A 260 -2.80 -12.91 5.15
C THR A 260 -1.34 -12.91 4.74
N ARG A 261 -0.53 -12.11 5.43
CA ARG A 261 0.90 -11.99 5.18
C ARG A 261 1.65 -13.31 5.32
N THR A 262 1.34 -14.09 6.36
CA THR A 262 1.98 -15.40 6.58
C THR A 262 1.63 -16.37 5.47
N ALA A 263 0.37 -16.45 5.04
CA ALA A 263 -0.03 -17.34 3.94
C ALA A 263 0.66 -16.97 2.61
N GLN A 264 0.79 -15.68 2.32
CA GLN A 264 1.49 -15.19 1.13
C GLN A 264 2.98 -15.58 1.17
N VAL A 265 3.66 -15.30 2.28
CA VAL A 265 5.08 -15.64 2.46
C VAL A 265 5.30 -17.15 2.38
N LEU A 266 4.47 -17.96 3.05
CA LEU A 266 4.58 -19.42 2.97
C LEU A 266 4.43 -19.93 1.53
N ALA A 267 3.43 -19.44 0.79
CA ALA A 267 3.21 -19.85 -0.59
C ALA A 267 4.39 -19.45 -1.51
N ASP A 268 4.98 -18.27 -1.29
CA ASP A 268 6.15 -17.83 -2.05
C ASP A 268 7.40 -18.65 -1.68
N THR A 269 7.68 -18.87 -0.39
CA THR A 269 8.81 -19.68 0.08
C THR A 269 8.77 -21.09 -0.49
N MET A 270 7.60 -21.74 -0.47
CA MET A 270 7.41 -23.08 -1.03
C MET A 270 7.64 -23.09 -2.55
N ALA A 271 7.11 -22.12 -3.27
CA ALA A 271 7.26 -22.05 -4.73
C ALA A 271 8.71 -21.77 -5.15
N GLU A 272 9.38 -20.83 -4.48
CA GLU A 272 10.76 -20.43 -4.79
C GLU A 272 11.74 -21.57 -4.48
N ALA A 273 11.57 -22.27 -3.36
CA ALA A 273 12.41 -23.40 -2.99
C ALA A 273 12.32 -24.58 -3.96
N HIS A 274 11.19 -24.75 -4.65
CA HIS A 274 10.94 -25.86 -5.59
C HIS A 274 11.06 -25.47 -7.06
N MET A 275 11.49 -24.25 -7.37
CA MET A 275 11.67 -23.80 -8.77
C MET A 275 12.60 -24.72 -9.57
N TRP A 276 13.60 -25.31 -8.92
CA TRP A 276 14.54 -26.24 -9.56
C TRP A 276 13.88 -27.51 -10.11
N ALA A 277 12.71 -27.88 -9.59
CA ALA A 277 12.00 -29.10 -9.95
C ALA A 277 11.10 -28.92 -11.19
N VAL A 278 10.87 -27.68 -11.62
CA VAL A 278 10.08 -27.35 -12.82
C VAL A 278 10.74 -27.95 -14.06
N ASP A 279 9.92 -28.54 -14.94
CA ASP A 279 10.33 -29.18 -16.20
C ASP A 279 11.33 -30.34 -16.08
N LYS A 280 11.52 -30.89 -14.88
CA LYS A 280 12.28 -32.13 -14.69
C LYS A 280 11.43 -33.37 -15.00
N PRO A 281 12.03 -34.45 -15.55
CA PRO A 281 11.32 -35.71 -15.74
C PRO A 281 10.77 -36.27 -14.41
N ILE A 282 9.48 -36.63 -14.41
CA ILE A 282 8.84 -37.20 -13.22
C ILE A 282 9.41 -38.58 -12.93
N THR A 283 10.10 -38.69 -11.79
CA THR A 283 10.63 -39.94 -11.24
C THR A 283 10.18 -40.09 -9.79
N ALA A 284 10.15 -41.33 -9.28
CA ALA A 284 9.82 -41.57 -7.87
C ALA A 284 10.79 -40.85 -6.91
N THR A 285 12.06 -40.72 -7.30
CA THR A 285 13.06 -39.97 -6.54
C THR A 285 12.76 -38.47 -6.55
N LEU A 286 12.44 -37.88 -7.71
CA LEU A 286 12.08 -36.45 -7.79
C LEU A 286 10.88 -36.12 -6.88
N ILE A 287 9.88 -36.99 -6.81
CA ILE A 287 8.72 -36.77 -5.92
C ILE A 287 9.14 -36.76 -4.45
N ARG A 288 10.04 -37.66 -4.03
CA ARG A 288 10.58 -37.66 -2.66
C ARG A 288 11.43 -36.42 -2.40
N ASP A 289 12.30 -36.05 -3.33
CA ASP A 289 13.16 -34.87 -3.20
C ASP A 289 12.34 -33.57 -3.08
N ILE A 290 11.17 -33.49 -3.72
CA ILE A 290 10.22 -32.36 -3.56
C ILE A 290 9.56 -32.39 -2.18
N VAL A 291 9.15 -33.56 -1.69
CA VAL A 291 8.50 -33.66 -0.37
C VAL A 291 9.48 -33.38 0.77
N ASP A 292 10.73 -33.82 0.63
CA ASP A 292 11.80 -33.65 1.62
C ASP A 292 12.51 -32.28 1.52
N GLY A 293 12.16 -31.47 0.51
CA GLY A 293 12.93 -30.29 0.10
C GLY A 293 12.79 -29.05 1.01
N ILE A 294 11.76 -28.97 1.86
CA ILE A 294 11.55 -27.84 2.78
C ILE A 294 10.71 -28.19 4.01
#